data_AF-A0A1F9YLF4-F1
#
_entry.id   AF-A0A1F9YLF4-F1
#
_cell.length_a   1.000
_cell.length_b   1.000
_cell.length_c   1.000
_cell.angle_alpha   90.00
_cell.angle_beta   90.00
_cell.angle_gamma   90.00
#
_symmetry.space_group_name_H-M   'P 1'
#
loop_
_entity.id
_entity.type
_entity.pdbx_description
1 polymer ?
#
loop_
_entity_poly.entity_id
_entity_poly.type
_entity_poly.pdbx_seq_one_letter_code
_entity_poly.pdbx_strand_id
1 'polypeptide(L)'
;MERSALAALLLIAVAGSAHAQMPKVKDTEGLFLDMSKLNLGTITSEDDKKKYIYTIQLEKARVTRKTLRSVYENAFDLYRQGQYEAANELTRKILSIDPGYEDASILNRATLDLKGTTKPMASERRMLEDRFEEGMALYRQGRLVEAAERWEEVSKLSPSNLKSRYWLKKARVEMAEEHYNRGQKAYRQHRLREALDQWYAALVLNPKYPRLTQAIAKVEAQAREQDANEKLQSALHLYEQGLVLESLKMLDKVLEAGPGNVKAQKLQAEIRAEVANQHVSEGRRLYERRQYDKAIAEWKHAVEYGYDPKAAAQLTARAKEQMRREEGARKRAAEVAKQREEDAKKRREEDAQAAADTKVKEAEEDKAKAAQTAAASQAAATPAPISNENAKQQSGQAYLEGVIFYQKGDYDKARDKWFHAKQLDPSNSDAIAGLEKIEKLYSSGQ
;
A
#
# COMPACT_ATOMS: atom_id res chain seq x y z
N MET A 1 106.87 33.92 34.80
CA MET A 1 107.01 32.86 33.79
C MET A 1 105.67 32.72 33.07
N GLU A 2 105.70 32.88 31.73
CA GLU A 2 104.76 32.43 30.69
C GLU A 2 103.27 32.84 30.80
N ARG A 3 102.75 33.81 30.01
CA ARG A 3 102.17 33.71 28.64
C ARG A 3 101.12 32.58 28.52
N SER A 4 99.82 32.81 28.27
CA SER A 4 99.19 33.30 27.02
C SER A 4 97.66 33.35 27.24
N ALA A 5 96.93 34.43 26.90
CA ALA A 5 96.13 34.64 25.67
C ALA A 5 94.58 34.49 25.82
N LEU A 6 93.91 35.62 25.57
CA LEU A 6 92.70 35.84 24.75
C LEU A 6 91.27 35.40 25.20
N ALA A 7 90.43 36.44 25.35
CA ALA A 7 89.14 36.69 24.69
C ALA A 7 87.81 36.09 25.26
N ALA A 8 87.09 37.00 25.93
CA ALA A 8 85.65 37.33 25.84
C ALA A 8 84.63 36.30 25.31
N LEU A 9 83.62 36.00 26.13
CA LEU A 9 82.24 35.82 25.66
C LEU A 9 81.21 36.17 26.75
N LEU A 10 80.23 36.95 26.33
CA LEU A 10 79.18 37.65 27.06
C LEU A 10 78.08 36.66 27.48
N LEU A 11 77.72 36.59 28.77
CA LEU A 11 76.57 35.83 29.27
C LEU A 11 75.63 36.77 30.04
N ILE A 12 74.52 37.13 29.40
CA ILE A 12 73.39 37.84 30.00
C ILE A 12 72.54 36.80 30.74
N ALA A 13 72.44 36.95 32.06
CA ALA A 13 71.49 36.24 32.90
C ALA A 13 70.13 36.93 32.82
N VAL A 14 69.11 36.25 32.27
CA VAL A 14 67.70 36.66 32.34
C VAL A 14 67.00 35.84 33.41
N ALA A 15 66.39 36.55 34.35
CA ALA A 15 65.58 36.04 35.44
C ALA A 15 64.40 35.20 34.92
N GLY A 16 64.28 33.98 35.44
CA GLY A 16 63.15 33.09 35.22
C GLY A 16 61.90 33.64 35.89
N SER A 17 60.95 34.10 35.09
CA SER A 17 59.59 34.40 35.51
C SER A 17 58.80 33.08 35.58
N ALA A 18 58.44 32.67 36.79
CA ALA A 18 57.51 31.58 37.04
C ALA A 18 56.09 31.99 36.58
N HIS A 19 55.80 31.76 35.30
CA HIS A 19 54.42 31.74 34.81
C HIS A 19 53.77 30.43 35.28
N ALA A 20 52.89 30.54 36.27
CA ALA A 20 51.95 29.49 36.63
C ALA A 20 51.14 29.12 35.38
N GLN A 21 51.35 27.92 34.85
CA GLN A 21 50.58 27.37 33.75
C GLN A 21 49.12 27.22 34.21
N MET A 22 48.24 28.03 33.64
CA MET A 22 46.79 27.76 33.70
C MET A 22 46.54 26.37 33.09
N PRO A 23 45.67 25.53 33.68
CA PRO A 23 45.33 24.25 33.10
C PRO A 23 44.66 24.51 31.74
N LYS A 24 45.32 24.08 30.66
CA LYS A 24 44.78 24.14 29.30
C LYS A 24 43.42 23.46 29.28
N VAL A 25 42.40 24.21 28.87
CA VAL A 25 41.06 23.71 28.53
C VAL A 25 41.26 22.58 27.52
N LYS A 26 40.87 21.35 27.89
CA LYS A 26 40.94 20.20 26.97
C LYS A 26 40.20 20.56 25.68
N ASP A 27 40.84 20.34 24.52
CA ASP A 27 40.32 20.70 23.20
C ASP A 27 38.96 20.03 22.94
N THR A 28 37.89 20.76 23.27
CA THR A 28 36.49 20.33 23.04
C THR A 28 36.16 20.21 21.55
N GLU A 29 36.93 20.87 20.67
CA GLU A 29 36.72 20.88 19.22
C GLU A 29 36.97 19.50 18.58
N GLY A 30 37.93 18.73 19.10
CA GLY A 30 38.22 17.37 18.61
C GLY A 30 37.10 16.36 18.89
N LEU A 31 36.29 16.59 19.94
CA LEU A 31 35.16 15.73 20.29
C LEU A 31 33.95 15.90 19.36
N PHE A 32 33.84 17.04 18.65
CA PHE A 32 32.73 17.34 17.75
C PHE A 32 33.02 16.94 16.28
N LEU A 33 34.30 16.88 15.90
CA LEU A 33 34.75 16.66 14.52
C LEU A 33 34.73 15.19 14.05
N ASP A 34 34.60 14.23 14.96
CA ASP A 34 34.69 12.79 14.61
C ASP A 34 33.35 12.16 14.18
N MET A 35 32.25 12.90 14.30
CA MET A 35 30.89 12.39 14.04
C MET A 35 30.45 12.48 12.57
N SER A 36 31.23 13.12 11.69
CA SER A 36 30.88 13.33 10.28
C SER A 36 31.42 12.27 9.32
N LYS A 37 32.17 11.27 9.81
CA LYS A 37 32.95 10.32 8.99
C LYS A 37 32.46 8.86 9.01
N LEU A 38 31.24 8.60 9.47
CA LEU A 38 30.65 7.28 9.30
C LEU A 38 30.18 7.11 7.84
N ASN A 39 31.04 6.51 7.01
CA ASN A 39 30.69 6.07 5.66
C ASN A 39 29.94 4.74 5.73
N LEU A 40 28.82 4.64 5.03
CA LEU A 40 27.88 3.52 5.09
C LEU A 40 27.89 2.70 3.80
N GLY A 41 27.92 1.38 3.96
CA GLY A 41 27.77 0.40 2.88
C GLY A 41 26.34 0.31 2.33
N THR A 42 26.25 -0.29 1.15
CA THR A 42 25.08 -0.38 0.27
C THR A 42 23.94 -1.23 0.87
N ILE A 43 22.83 -0.59 1.26
CA ILE A 43 21.57 -1.25 1.67
C ILE A 43 20.60 -1.26 0.48
N THR A 44 19.96 -2.40 0.21
CA THR A 44 19.20 -2.66 -1.02
C THR A 44 17.67 -2.48 -0.90
N SER A 45 17.11 -2.21 0.28
CA SER A 45 15.66 -2.00 0.52
C SER A 45 15.37 -0.60 1.10
N GLU A 46 14.31 0.09 0.66
CA GLU A 46 13.96 1.44 1.13
C GLU A 46 13.58 1.49 2.63
N ASP A 47 12.90 0.46 3.14
CA ASP A 47 12.51 0.41 4.55
C ASP A 47 13.72 0.13 5.45
N ASP A 48 14.70 -0.65 4.96
CA ASP A 48 15.94 -0.90 5.68
C ASP A 48 16.85 0.33 5.66
N LYS A 49 16.85 1.11 4.56
CA LYS A 49 17.51 2.43 4.52
C LYS A 49 16.88 3.39 5.53
N LYS A 50 15.55 3.46 5.63
CA LYS A 50 14.85 4.32 6.62
C LYS A 50 15.18 3.90 8.05
N LYS A 51 15.09 2.60 8.35
CA LYS A 51 15.45 2.05 9.68
C LYS A 51 16.91 2.34 10.01
N TYR A 52 17.82 2.20 9.05
CA TYR A 52 19.24 2.42 9.26
C TYR A 52 19.63 3.90 9.41
N ILE A 53 19.02 4.79 8.62
CA ILE A 53 19.18 6.24 8.80
C ILE A 53 18.67 6.63 10.19
N TYR A 54 17.53 6.09 10.62
CA TYR A 54 16.98 6.33 11.94
C TYR A 54 17.90 5.84 13.07
N THR A 55 18.49 4.64 12.96
CA THR A 55 19.44 4.15 13.97
C THR A 55 20.71 5.01 14.04
N ILE A 56 21.21 5.50 12.91
CA ILE A 56 22.37 6.40 12.88
C ILE A 56 22.04 7.76 13.48
N GLN A 57 20.86 8.30 13.18
CA GLN A 57 20.38 9.53 13.82
C GLN A 57 20.25 9.37 15.33
N LEU A 58 19.75 8.22 15.80
CA LEU A 58 19.66 7.89 17.22
C LEU A 58 21.04 7.78 17.88
N GLU A 59 21.98 7.07 17.27
CA GLU A 59 23.33 6.93 17.82
C GLU A 59 24.07 8.28 17.79
N LYS A 60 23.90 9.08 16.73
CA LYS A 60 24.40 10.46 16.68
C LYS A 60 23.81 11.31 17.79
N ALA A 61 22.48 11.25 18.00
CA ALA A 61 21.81 11.96 19.08
C ALA A 61 22.27 11.49 20.47
N ARG A 62 22.55 10.19 20.63
CA ARG A 62 23.05 9.61 21.87
C ARG A 62 24.47 10.08 22.19
N VAL A 63 25.37 10.03 21.20
CA VAL A 63 26.76 10.47 21.36
C VAL A 63 26.82 11.97 21.61
N THR A 64 26.08 12.77 20.84
CA THR A 64 25.99 14.23 21.07
C THR A 64 25.44 14.57 22.44
N ARG A 65 24.37 13.92 22.93
CA ARG A 65 23.90 14.14 24.31
C ARG A 65 24.95 13.78 25.36
N LYS A 66 25.71 12.71 25.15
CA LYS A 66 26.78 12.30 26.07
C LYS A 66 27.93 13.31 26.08
N THR A 67 28.36 13.80 24.91
CA THR A 67 29.40 14.82 24.81
C THR A 67 28.94 16.14 25.41
N LEU A 68 27.72 16.60 25.09
CA LEU A 68 27.13 17.81 25.67
C LEU A 68 27.05 17.74 27.20
N ARG A 69 26.67 16.58 27.77
CA ARG A 69 26.69 16.37 29.22
C ARG A 69 28.10 16.56 29.81
N SER A 70 29.12 15.96 29.19
CA SER A 70 30.50 16.12 29.67
C SER A 70 30.99 17.57 29.58
N VAL A 71 30.64 18.27 28.50
CA VAL A 71 30.96 19.70 28.35
C VAL A 71 30.22 20.55 29.39
N TYR A 72 28.97 20.20 29.71
CA TYR A 72 28.19 20.85 30.76
C TYR A 72 28.80 20.64 32.14
N GLU A 73 29.23 19.42 32.47
CA GLU A 73 29.91 19.12 33.75
C GLU A 73 31.18 19.98 33.90
N ASN A 74 31.98 20.12 32.84
CA ASN A 74 33.14 21.00 32.84
C ASN A 74 32.75 22.49 33.03
N ALA A 75 31.68 22.95 32.37
CA ALA A 75 31.17 24.32 32.55
C ALA A 75 30.67 24.57 33.98
N PHE A 76 30.04 23.56 34.59
CA PHE A 76 29.58 23.61 35.97
C PHE A 76 30.73 23.63 36.98
N ASP A 77 31.81 22.88 36.73
CA ASP A 77 33.01 22.94 37.56
C ASP A 77 33.69 24.32 37.49
N LEU A 78 33.74 24.94 36.32
CA LEU A 78 34.26 26.31 36.15
C LEU A 78 33.37 27.34 36.87
N TYR A 79 32.06 27.15 36.83
CA TYR A 79 31.11 27.95 37.62
C TYR A 79 31.39 27.84 39.12
N ARG A 80 31.58 26.62 39.64
CA ARG A 80 31.94 26.37 41.04
C ARG A 80 33.30 26.94 41.44
N GLN A 81 34.21 27.13 40.48
CA GLN A 81 35.51 27.77 40.71
C GLN A 81 35.42 29.31 40.66
N GLY A 82 34.24 29.87 40.37
CA GLY A 82 34.01 31.31 40.21
C GLY A 82 34.48 31.86 38.86
N GLN A 83 34.85 31.01 37.91
CA GLN A 83 35.28 31.39 36.56
C GLN A 83 34.05 31.55 35.63
N TYR A 84 33.22 32.55 35.92
CA TYR A 84 31.93 32.73 35.23
C TYR A 84 32.07 33.05 33.74
N GLU A 85 33.14 33.71 33.32
CA GLU A 85 33.36 34.02 31.90
C GLU A 85 33.64 32.76 31.07
N ALA A 86 34.52 31.88 31.56
CA ALA A 86 34.80 30.61 30.92
C ALA A 86 33.57 29.67 30.92
N ALA A 87 32.81 29.66 32.02
CA ALA A 87 31.55 28.91 32.10
C ALA A 87 30.48 29.45 31.12
N ASN A 88 30.39 30.76 30.94
CA ASN A 88 29.47 31.40 29.98
C ASN A 88 29.81 31.01 28.54
N GLU A 89 31.08 31.06 28.15
CA GLU A 89 31.52 30.66 26.81
C GLU A 89 31.20 29.18 26.51
N LEU A 90 31.44 28.27 27.47
CA LEU A 90 31.10 26.86 27.29
C LEU A 90 29.58 26.60 27.22
N THR A 91 28.80 27.28 28.06
CA THR A 91 27.34 27.14 28.03
C THR A 91 26.73 27.73 26.74
N ARG A 92 27.27 28.83 26.21
CA ARG A 92 26.89 29.34 24.87
C ARG A 92 27.17 28.34 23.76
N LYS A 93 28.33 27.67 23.80
CA LYS A 93 28.66 26.60 22.84
C LYS A 93 27.65 25.44 22.93
N ILE A 94 27.30 25.00 24.14
CA ILE A 94 26.26 23.98 24.35
C ILE A 94 24.93 24.42 23.72
N LEU A 95 24.48 25.64 24.00
CA LEU A 95 23.21 26.17 23.50
C LEU A 95 23.20 26.40 21.99
N SER A 96 24.36 26.61 21.36
CA SER A 96 24.47 26.70 19.90
C SER A 96 24.26 25.35 19.19
N ILE A 97 24.54 24.24 19.88
CA ILE A 97 24.36 22.87 19.37
C ILE A 97 22.98 22.33 19.74
N ASP A 98 22.55 22.56 20.98
CA ASP A 98 21.24 22.18 21.50
C ASP A 98 20.59 23.36 22.24
N PRO A 99 19.78 24.17 21.53
CA PRO A 99 19.02 25.26 22.15
C PRO A 99 18.05 24.79 23.25
N GLY A 100 17.70 23.50 23.27
CA GLY A 100 16.78 22.91 24.25
C GLY A 100 17.48 22.39 25.52
N TYR A 101 18.79 22.55 25.65
CA TYR A 101 19.53 22.08 26.82
C TYR A 101 19.27 23.01 28.04
N GLU A 102 18.21 22.69 28.79
CA GLU A 102 17.67 23.51 29.89
C GLU A 102 18.71 23.81 30.98
N ASP A 103 19.45 22.80 31.44
CA ASP A 103 20.45 22.95 32.51
C ASP A 103 21.57 23.96 32.12
N ALA A 104 21.97 23.98 30.85
CA ALA A 104 22.98 24.90 30.31
C ALA A 104 22.42 26.30 30.10
N SER A 105 21.12 26.42 29.78
CA SER A 105 20.42 27.71 29.71
C SER A 105 20.34 28.38 31.08
N ILE A 106 19.96 27.61 32.11
CA ILE A 106 19.91 28.08 33.50
C ILE A 106 21.31 28.52 33.96
N LEU A 107 22.33 27.69 33.71
CA LEU A 107 23.71 28.01 34.05
C LEU A 107 24.22 29.23 33.29
N ASN A 108 23.89 29.37 32.00
CA ASN A 108 24.27 30.53 31.20
C ASN A 108 23.72 31.83 31.79
N ARG A 109 22.41 31.87 32.09
CA ARG A 109 21.76 33.03 32.71
C ARG A 109 22.43 33.38 34.04
N ALA A 110 22.69 32.39 34.89
CA ALA A 110 23.40 32.61 36.16
C ALA A 110 24.82 33.17 35.96
N THR A 111 25.58 32.70 34.97
CA THR A 111 26.93 33.23 34.68
C THR A 111 26.90 34.66 34.13
N LEU A 112 25.84 35.06 33.42
CA LEU A 112 25.63 36.45 32.98
C LEU A 112 25.36 37.38 34.16
N ASP A 113 24.49 36.98 35.08
CA ASP A 113 24.15 37.75 36.28
C ASP A 113 25.37 37.96 37.19
N LEU A 114 26.30 37.00 37.21
CA LEU A 114 27.51 37.01 38.04
C LEU A 114 28.76 37.56 37.34
N LYS A 115 28.65 37.99 36.07
CA LYS A 115 29.77 38.50 35.27
C LYS A 115 30.31 39.81 35.87
N GLY A 116 31.64 39.88 36.05
CA GLY A 116 32.32 41.08 36.56
C GLY A 116 32.17 41.30 38.08
N THR A 117 31.69 40.31 38.83
CA THR A 117 31.57 40.41 40.28
C THR A 117 32.94 40.24 40.97
N THR A 118 33.22 41.09 41.97
CA THR A 118 34.51 41.09 42.70
C THR A 118 34.59 40.01 43.78
N LYS A 119 33.45 39.46 44.21
CA LYS A 119 33.34 38.39 45.21
C LYS A 119 32.43 37.25 44.73
N PRO A 120 32.94 36.34 43.88
CA PRO A 120 32.16 35.28 43.22
C PRO A 120 31.22 34.49 44.14
N MET A 121 31.76 33.94 45.23
CA MET A 121 30.99 33.09 46.16
C MET A 121 29.88 33.84 46.91
N ALA A 122 30.09 35.13 47.20
CA ALA A 122 29.12 35.93 47.93
C ALA A 122 28.00 36.46 47.01
N SER A 123 28.35 36.88 45.79
CA SER A 123 27.38 37.28 44.76
C SER A 123 26.52 36.09 44.33
N GLU A 124 27.12 34.91 44.14
CA GLU A 124 26.39 33.67 43.85
C GLU A 124 25.39 33.33 44.95
N ARG A 125 25.83 33.30 46.21
CA ARG A 125 24.94 33.00 47.34
C ARG A 125 23.78 33.99 47.43
N ARG A 126 24.03 35.29 47.21
CA ARG A 126 22.99 36.32 47.20
C ARG A 126 22.01 36.11 46.05
N MET A 127 22.50 35.90 44.83
CA MET A 127 21.66 35.62 43.65
C MET A 127 20.76 34.41 43.88
N LEU A 128 21.30 33.34 44.47
CA LEU A 128 20.52 32.13 44.78
C LEU A 128 19.47 32.37 45.87
N GLU A 129 19.77 33.19 46.89
CA GLU A 129 18.80 33.56 47.92
C GLU A 129 17.70 34.46 47.33
N ASP A 130 18.06 35.46 46.52
CA ASP A 130 17.11 36.34 45.85
C ASP A 130 16.14 35.53 44.97
N ARG A 131 16.65 34.59 44.15
CA ARG A 131 15.81 33.67 43.34
C ARG A 131 14.94 32.75 44.21
N PHE A 132 15.45 32.32 45.36
CA PHE A 132 14.67 31.51 46.30
C PHE A 132 13.53 32.32 46.94
N GLU A 133 13.79 33.57 47.31
CA GLU A 133 12.79 34.50 47.83
C GLU A 133 11.73 34.87 46.79
N GLU A 134 12.11 35.06 45.52
CA GLU A 134 11.18 35.21 44.40
C GLU A 134 10.24 34.00 44.28
N GLY A 135 10.78 32.78 44.35
CA GLY A 135 9.98 31.55 44.36
C GLY A 135 8.99 31.52 45.53
N MET A 136 9.41 31.95 46.72
CA MET A 136 8.52 32.09 47.89
C MET A 136 7.44 33.15 47.69
N ALA A 137 7.76 34.29 47.07
CA ALA A 137 6.78 35.33 46.78
C ALA A 137 5.74 34.84 45.77
N LEU A 138 6.16 34.16 44.70
CA LEU A 138 5.28 33.54 43.69
C LEU A 138 4.37 32.46 44.30
N TYR A 139 4.92 31.65 45.21
CA TYR A 139 4.14 30.65 45.93
C TYR A 139 3.05 31.28 46.80
N ARG A 140 3.34 32.38 47.51
CA ARG A 140 2.34 33.13 48.28
C ARG A 140 1.24 33.74 47.40
N GLN A 141 1.54 34.03 46.13
CA GLN A 141 0.57 34.48 45.13
C GLN A 141 -0.24 33.33 44.51
N GLY A 142 0.06 32.07 44.85
CA GLY A 142 -0.58 30.88 44.27
C GLY A 142 -0.04 30.47 42.89
N ARG A 143 1.03 31.12 42.40
CA ARG A 143 1.65 30.83 41.09
C ARG A 143 2.62 29.65 41.22
N LEU A 144 2.08 28.45 41.42
CA LEU A 144 2.85 27.25 41.76
C LEU A 144 3.86 26.83 40.68
N VAL A 145 3.51 26.97 39.40
CA VAL A 145 4.39 26.60 38.28
C VAL A 145 5.65 27.46 38.28
N GLU A 146 5.48 28.78 38.31
CA GLU A 146 6.60 29.72 38.31
C GLU A 146 7.42 29.64 39.60
N ALA A 147 6.78 29.41 40.74
CA ALA A 147 7.49 29.15 41.99
C ALA A 147 8.38 27.89 41.89
N ALA A 148 7.85 26.81 41.29
CA ALA A 148 8.60 25.59 41.05
C ALA A 148 9.78 25.81 40.09
N GLU A 149 9.62 26.60 39.03
CA GLU A 149 10.70 26.97 38.11
C GLU A 149 11.85 27.68 38.86
N ARG A 150 11.54 28.68 39.70
CA ARG A 150 12.57 29.39 40.48
C ARG A 150 13.31 28.48 41.46
N TRP A 151 12.60 27.57 42.13
CA TRP A 151 13.23 26.59 43.02
C TRP A 151 14.00 25.51 42.26
N GLU A 152 13.59 25.17 41.04
CA GLU A 152 14.32 24.27 40.15
C GLU A 152 15.64 24.90 39.69
N GLU A 153 15.64 26.17 39.27
CA GLU A 153 16.86 26.91 38.97
C GLU A 153 17.84 26.86 40.15
N VAL A 154 17.37 27.22 41.36
CA VAL A 154 18.22 27.19 42.56
C VAL A 154 18.68 25.77 42.91
N SER A 155 17.84 24.74 42.71
CA SER A 155 18.22 23.35 42.97
C SER A 155 19.23 22.80 41.97
N LYS A 156 19.24 23.31 40.72
CA LYS A 156 20.17 22.91 39.66
C LYS A 156 21.53 23.59 39.83
N LEU A 157 21.52 24.87 40.18
CA LEU A 157 22.73 25.65 40.44
C LEU A 157 23.39 25.25 41.77
N SER A 158 22.59 24.96 42.80
CA SER A 158 23.06 24.55 44.12
C SER A 158 22.37 23.27 44.62
N PRO A 159 22.90 22.08 44.25
CA PRO A 159 22.36 20.80 44.70
C PRO A 159 22.37 20.61 46.23
N SER A 160 23.20 21.36 46.96
CA SER A 160 23.30 21.35 48.42
C SER A 160 22.20 22.18 49.12
N ASN A 161 21.43 22.99 48.38
CA ASN A 161 20.35 23.78 48.96
C ASN A 161 19.11 22.91 49.25
N LEU A 162 19.07 22.37 50.48
CA LEU A 162 17.97 21.54 50.99
C LEU A 162 16.62 22.28 51.00
N LYS A 163 16.61 23.59 51.24
CA LYS A 163 15.38 24.40 51.27
C LYS A 163 14.71 24.41 49.89
N SER A 164 15.48 24.72 48.84
CA SER A 164 14.96 24.76 47.47
C SER A 164 14.37 23.42 47.06
N ARG A 165 15.07 22.31 47.36
CA ARG A 165 14.58 20.95 47.07
C ARG A 165 13.30 20.61 47.82
N TYR A 166 13.19 21.02 49.08
CA TYR A 166 11.99 20.81 49.88
C TYR A 166 10.78 21.55 49.27
N TRP A 167 10.94 22.85 48.98
CA TRP A 167 9.87 23.68 48.43
C TRP A 167 9.49 23.27 47.01
N LEU A 168 10.46 22.94 46.15
CA LEU A 168 10.21 22.36 44.82
C LEU A 168 9.39 21.08 44.91
N LYS A 169 9.76 20.16 45.81
CA LYS A 169 9.01 18.92 46.02
C LYS A 169 7.59 19.21 46.50
N LYS A 170 7.43 20.15 47.45
CA LYS A 170 6.12 20.55 47.97
C LYS A 170 5.23 21.13 46.87
N ALA A 171 5.77 22.04 46.06
CA ALA A 171 5.07 22.62 44.91
C ALA A 171 4.60 21.56 43.91
N ARG A 172 5.49 20.61 43.57
CA ARG A 172 5.16 19.51 42.65
C ARG A 172 4.06 18.60 43.20
N VAL A 173 4.04 18.36 44.52
CA VAL A 173 2.96 17.59 45.18
C VAL A 173 1.64 18.35 45.10
N GLU A 174 1.61 19.64 45.44
CA GLU A 174 0.39 20.46 45.38
C GLU A 174 -0.16 20.57 43.95
N MET A 175 0.71 20.79 42.96
CA MET A 175 0.31 20.78 41.55
C MET A 175 -0.21 19.41 41.12
N ALA A 176 0.41 18.31 41.57
CA ALA A 176 -0.07 16.95 41.27
C ALA A 176 -1.46 16.70 41.86
N GLU A 177 -1.74 17.17 43.08
CA GLU A 177 -3.06 17.10 43.70
C GLU A 177 -4.11 17.91 42.92
N GLU A 178 -3.75 19.10 42.44
CA GLU A 178 -4.65 19.89 41.60
C GLU A 178 -4.99 19.17 40.29
N HIS A 179 -3.99 18.63 39.60
CA HIS A 179 -4.19 17.82 38.39
C HIS A 179 -5.02 16.56 38.68
N TYR A 180 -4.80 15.91 39.82
CA TYR A 180 -5.61 14.78 40.24
C TYR A 180 -7.09 15.15 40.41
N ASN A 181 -7.37 16.26 41.09
CA ASN A 181 -8.74 16.75 41.32
C ASN A 181 -9.43 17.16 40.01
N ARG A 182 -8.70 17.82 39.10
CA ARG A 182 -9.19 18.15 37.75
C ARG A 182 -9.50 16.87 36.96
N GLY A 183 -8.62 15.88 36.98
CA GLY A 183 -8.85 14.58 36.34
C GLY A 183 -10.03 13.82 36.95
N GLN A 184 -10.22 13.90 38.28
CA GLN A 184 -11.37 13.30 38.94
C GLN A 184 -12.68 13.98 38.55
N LYS A 185 -12.68 15.31 38.38
CA LYS A 185 -13.85 16.06 37.86
C LYS A 185 -14.16 15.65 36.42
N ALA A 186 -13.15 15.56 35.56
CA ALA A 186 -13.31 15.10 34.17
C ALA A 186 -13.82 13.65 34.11
N TYR A 187 -13.33 12.78 34.99
CA TYR A 187 -13.79 11.40 35.09
C TYR A 187 -15.28 11.30 35.47
N ARG A 188 -15.74 12.11 36.44
CA ARG A 188 -17.17 12.21 36.79
C ARG A 188 -18.04 12.73 35.65
N GLN A 189 -17.46 13.49 34.72
CA GLN A 189 -18.13 14.00 33.51
C GLN A 189 -18.04 13.01 32.34
N HIS A 190 -17.55 11.79 32.54
CA HIS A 190 -17.32 10.78 31.51
C HIS A 190 -16.32 11.20 30.41
N ARG A 191 -15.50 12.22 30.65
CA ARG A 191 -14.45 12.67 29.72
C ARG A 191 -13.17 11.91 30.01
N LEU A 192 -13.12 10.65 29.55
CA LEU A 192 -12.05 9.71 29.92
C LEU A 192 -10.67 10.16 29.42
N ARG A 193 -10.57 10.70 28.20
CA ARG A 193 -9.31 11.22 27.64
C ARG A 193 -8.76 12.39 28.46
N GLU A 194 -9.60 13.41 28.71
CA GLU A 194 -9.22 14.55 29.56
C GLU A 194 -8.82 14.12 30.98
N ALA A 195 -9.53 13.13 31.55
CA ALA A 195 -9.19 12.58 32.87
C ALA A 195 -7.80 11.93 32.88
N LEU A 196 -7.47 11.14 31.84
CA LEU A 196 -6.16 10.50 31.68
C LEU A 196 -5.06 11.54 31.51
N ASP A 197 -5.26 12.56 30.67
CA ASP A 197 -4.26 13.63 30.45
C ASP A 197 -3.88 14.32 31.76
N GLN A 198 -4.89 14.70 32.55
CA GLN A 198 -4.67 15.34 33.85
C GLN A 198 -4.00 14.38 34.85
N TRP A 199 -4.36 13.11 34.86
CA TRP A 199 -3.73 12.12 35.73
C TRP A 199 -2.30 11.76 35.32
N TYR A 200 -1.98 11.76 34.02
CA TYR A 200 -0.60 11.62 33.55
C TYR A 200 0.24 12.82 33.95
N ALA A 201 -0.30 14.05 33.85
CA ALA A 201 0.38 15.25 34.34
C ALA A 201 0.67 15.14 35.85
N ALA A 202 -0.30 14.69 36.65
CA ALA A 202 -0.09 14.44 38.08
C ALA A 202 1.00 13.38 38.35
N LEU A 203 1.07 12.32 37.52
CA LEU A 203 2.08 11.27 37.66
C LEU A 203 3.49 11.75 37.29
N VAL A 204 3.62 12.62 36.29
CA VAL A 204 4.90 13.25 35.91
C VAL A 204 5.43 14.12 37.06
N LEU A 205 4.54 14.89 37.70
CA LEU A 205 4.89 15.75 38.82
C LEU A 205 5.22 14.97 40.10
N ASN A 206 4.46 13.90 40.37
CA ASN A 206 4.69 13.00 41.49
C ASN A 206 4.59 11.52 41.07
N PRO A 207 5.73 10.89 40.71
CA PRO A 207 5.77 9.49 40.29
C PRO A 207 5.31 8.49 41.37
N LYS A 208 5.29 8.90 42.65
CA LYS A 208 4.86 8.07 43.79
C LYS A 208 3.46 8.45 44.29
N TYR A 209 2.64 9.11 43.46
CA TYR A 209 1.29 9.48 43.86
C TYR A 209 0.44 8.23 44.20
N PRO A 210 -0.14 8.13 45.41
CA PRO A 210 -0.83 6.93 45.86
C PRO A 210 -2.02 6.55 44.96
N ARG A 211 -2.10 5.26 44.57
CA ARG A 211 -3.23 4.66 43.82
C ARG A 211 -3.55 5.30 42.46
N LEU A 212 -2.77 6.28 41.99
CA LEU A 212 -3.01 6.95 40.70
C LEU A 212 -2.76 6.01 39.52
N THR A 213 -1.71 5.19 39.58
CA THR A 213 -1.41 4.20 38.53
C THR A 213 -2.54 3.20 38.32
N GLN A 214 -3.18 2.74 39.41
CA GLN A 214 -4.33 1.83 39.33
C GLN A 214 -5.56 2.53 38.76
N ALA A 215 -5.79 3.79 39.15
CA ALA A 215 -6.88 4.60 38.60
C ALA A 215 -6.70 4.86 37.09
N ILE A 216 -5.49 5.23 36.67
CA ILE A 216 -5.13 5.40 35.25
C ILE A 216 -5.37 4.09 34.50
N ALA A 217 -4.85 2.96 34.97
CA ALA A 217 -5.01 1.67 34.29
C ALA A 217 -6.50 1.29 34.11
N LYS A 218 -7.33 1.54 35.12
CA LYS A 218 -8.78 1.30 35.04
C LYS A 218 -9.45 2.20 33.99
N VAL A 219 -9.15 3.49 34.00
CA VAL A 219 -9.76 4.45 33.07
C VAL A 219 -9.23 4.29 31.66
N GLU A 220 -7.98 3.89 31.50
CA GLU A 220 -7.38 3.57 30.21
C GLU A 220 -8.04 2.32 29.59
N ALA A 221 -8.29 1.28 30.40
CA ALA A 221 -9.07 0.12 29.93
C ALA A 221 -10.48 0.54 29.48
N GLN A 222 -11.15 1.40 30.26
CA GLN A 222 -12.47 1.92 29.91
C GLN A 222 -12.44 2.77 28.63
N ALA A 223 -11.42 3.62 28.45
CA ALA A 223 -11.26 4.45 27.25
C ALA A 223 -10.98 3.59 26.01
N ARG A 224 -10.12 2.56 26.13
CA ARG A 224 -9.88 1.61 25.05
C ARG A 224 -11.14 0.83 24.68
N GLU A 225 -11.94 0.44 25.66
CA GLU A 225 -13.23 -0.23 25.41
C GLU A 225 -14.22 0.71 24.70
N GLN A 226 -14.28 1.99 25.10
CA GLN A 226 -15.13 2.97 24.42
C GLN A 226 -14.69 3.20 22.98
N ASP A 227 -13.40 3.44 22.73
CA ASP A 227 -12.84 3.60 21.38
C ASP A 227 -13.07 2.35 20.51
N ALA A 228 -12.99 1.16 21.11
CA ALA A 228 -13.28 -0.10 20.42
C ALA A 228 -14.78 -0.24 20.09
N ASN A 229 -15.66 0.15 21.00
CA ASN A 229 -17.11 0.13 20.78
C ASN A 229 -17.54 1.14 19.70
N GLU A 230 -16.98 2.34 19.66
CA GLU A 230 -17.23 3.33 18.61
C GLU A 230 -16.81 2.80 17.23
N LYS A 231 -15.63 2.17 17.14
CA LYS A 231 -15.18 1.52 15.90
C LYS A 231 -16.08 0.34 15.52
N LEU A 232 -16.52 -0.46 16.49
CA LEU A 232 -17.47 -1.55 16.26
C LEU A 232 -18.79 -1.04 15.68
N GLN A 233 -19.33 0.04 16.24
CA GLN A 233 -20.53 0.69 15.72
C GLN A 233 -20.32 1.23 14.30
N SER A 234 -19.17 1.83 14.02
CA SER A 234 -18.85 2.27 12.64
C SER A 234 -18.76 1.09 11.66
N ALA A 235 -18.19 -0.04 12.09
CA ALA A 235 -18.12 -1.25 11.28
C ALA A 235 -19.51 -1.85 11.02
N LEU A 236 -20.40 -1.81 12.02
CA LEU A 236 -21.81 -2.20 11.85
C LEU A 236 -22.52 -1.29 10.85
N HIS A 237 -22.31 0.03 10.94
CA HIS A 237 -22.92 0.95 9.98
C HIS A 237 -22.42 0.74 8.54
N LEU A 238 -21.12 0.50 8.36
CA LEU A 238 -20.57 0.14 7.04
C LEU A 238 -21.12 -1.18 6.53
N TYR A 239 -21.39 -2.13 7.44
CA TYR A 239 -22.03 -3.39 7.10
C TYR A 239 -23.47 -3.19 6.62
N GLU A 240 -24.26 -2.37 7.31
CA GLU A 240 -25.62 -2.00 6.91
C GLU A 240 -25.66 -1.31 5.53
N GLN A 241 -24.61 -0.55 5.18
CA GLN A 241 -24.44 0.07 3.86
C GLN A 241 -24.01 -0.92 2.76
N GLY A 242 -23.71 -2.18 3.09
CA GLY A 242 -23.21 -3.19 2.16
C GLY A 242 -21.71 -3.10 1.87
N LEU A 243 -20.97 -2.20 2.54
CA LEU A 243 -19.52 -2.03 2.41
C LEU A 243 -18.77 -3.07 3.27
N VAL A 244 -18.93 -4.34 2.92
CA VAL A 244 -18.46 -5.46 3.77
C VAL A 244 -16.94 -5.50 3.94
N LEU A 245 -16.18 -5.19 2.89
CA LEU A 245 -14.71 -5.16 2.96
C LEU A 245 -14.20 -4.07 3.91
N GLU A 246 -14.84 -2.90 3.92
CA GLU A 246 -14.46 -1.80 4.80
C GLU A 246 -14.86 -2.10 6.25
N SER A 247 -16.03 -2.71 6.45
CA SER A 247 -16.47 -3.22 7.74
C SER A 247 -15.46 -4.22 8.33
N LEU A 248 -15.02 -5.22 7.55
CA LEU A 248 -14.01 -6.20 7.98
C LEU A 248 -12.67 -5.54 8.32
N LYS A 249 -12.19 -4.59 7.52
CA LYS A 249 -10.97 -3.82 7.82
C LYS A 249 -11.09 -3.03 9.13
N MET A 250 -12.25 -2.43 9.40
CA MET A 250 -12.48 -1.70 10.65
C MET A 250 -12.51 -2.66 11.84
N LEU A 251 -13.07 -3.86 11.69
CA LEU A 251 -13.03 -4.90 12.71
C LEU A 251 -11.61 -5.44 12.95
N ASP A 252 -10.83 -5.63 11.89
CA ASP A 252 -9.42 -6.02 12.00
C ASP A 252 -8.63 -4.99 12.82
N LYS A 253 -8.83 -3.70 12.59
CA LYS A 253 -8.20 -2.63 13.40
C LYS A 253 -8.59 -2.69 14.89
N VAL A 254 -9.83 -3.09 15.21
CA VAL A 254 -10.25 -3.28 16.60
C VAL A 254 -9.54 -4.47 17.23
N LEU A 255 -9.36 -5.56 16.48
CA LEU A 255 -8.67 -6.76 16.95
C LEU A 255 -7.15 -6.60 17.03
N GLU A 256 -6.54 -5.79 16.15
CA GLU A 256 -5.13 -5.39 16.25
C GLU A 256 -4.86 -4.61 17.54
N ALA A 257 -5.76 -3.69 17.89
CA ALA A 257 -5.66 -2.89 19.12
C ALA A 257 -6.00 -3.71 20.38
N GLY A 258 -6.87 -4.71 20.26
CA GLY A 258 -7.33 -5.53 21.37
C GLY A 258 -7.75 -6.93 20.93
N PRO A 259 -6.82 -7.91 20.86
CA PRO A 259 -7.11 -9.27 20.41
C PRO A 259 -8.15 -10.01 21.25
N GLY A 260 -8.42 -9.56 22.48
CA GLY A 260 -9.41 -10.12 23.39
C GLY A 260 -10.84 -9.59 23.23
N ASN A 261 -11.12 -8.73 22.23
CA ASN A 261 -12.47 -8.18 22.04
C ASN A 261 -13.42 -9.24 21.43
N VAL A 262 -14.11 -9.98 22.31
CA VAL A 262 -15.06 -11.04 21.93
C VAL A 262 -16.19 -10.53 21.02
N LYS A 263 -16.65 -9.28 21.21
CA LYS A 263 -17.73 -8.71 20.38
C LYS A 263 -17.27 -8.52 18.93
N ALA A 264 -16.08 -7.95 18.75
CA ALA A 264 -15.49 -7.75 17.43
C ALA A 264 -15.19 -9.08 16.73
N GLN A 265 -14.66 -10.08 17.46
CA GLN A 265 -14.42 -11.41 16.90
C GLN A 265 -15.71 -12.09 16.43
N LYS A 266 -16.76 -12.07 17.25
CA LYS A 266 -18.06 -12.65 16.88
C LYS A 266 -18.65 -11.99 15.64
N LEU A 267 -18.72 -10.66 15.64
CA LEU A 267 -19.24 -9.90 14.50
C LEU A 267 -18.42 -10.15 13.23
N GLN A 268 -17.09 -10.20 13.35
CA GLN A 268 -16.23 -10.54 12.21
C GLN A 268 -16.51 -11.95 11.68
N ALA A 269 -16.66 -12.93 12.56
CA ALA A 269 -16.97 -14.31 12.16
C ALA A 269 -18.34 -14.41 11.48
N GLU A 270 -19.35 -13.71 11.98
CA GLU A 270 -20.69 -13.65 11.39
C GLU A 270 -20.66 -13.03 9.99
N ILE A 271 -20.03 -11.86 9.83
CA ILE A 271 -19.90 -11.19 8.53
C ILE A 271 -19.12 -12.05 7.54
N ARG A 272 -18.00 -12.64 7.97
CA ARG A 272 -17.19 -13.55 7.14
C ARG A 272 -17.98 -14.78 6.70
N ALA A 273 -18.76 -15.39 7.61
CA ALA A 273 -19.61 -16.53 7.30
C ALA A 273 -20.72 -16.17 6.31
N GLU A 274 -21.34 -14.99 6.43
CA GLU A 274 -22.35 -14.54 5.48
C GLU A 274 -21.76 -14.33 4.07
N VAL A 275 -20.63 -13.63 3.97
CA VAL A 275 -19.90 -13.43 2.70
C VAL A 275 -19.47 -14.76 2.08
N ALA A 276 -18.94 -15.66 2.90
CA ALA A 276 -18.58 -17.00 2.49
C ALA A 276 -19.78 -17.74 1.88
N ASN A 277 -20.94 -17.71 2.54
CA ASN A 277 -22.15 -18.36 2.05
C ASN A 277 -22.67 -17.72 0.75
N GLN A 278 -22.57 -16.40 0.60
CA GLN A 278 -22.90 -15.69 -0.63
C GLN A 278 -22.03 -16.18 -1.80
N HIS A 279 -20.71 -16.23 -1.64
CA HIS A 279 -19.79 -16.77 -2.65
C HIS A 279 -20.08 -18.24 -2.99
N VAL A 280 -20.42 -19.07 -2.00
CA VAL A 280 -20.82 -20.46 -2.25
C VAL A 280 -22.10 -20.54 -3.08
N SER A 281 -23.09 -19.70 -2.78
CA SER A 281 -24.35 -19.64 -3.53
C SER A 281 -24.14 -19.18 -4.98
N GLU A 282 -23.29 -18.19 -5.20
CA GLU A 282 -22.95 -17.69 -6.53
C GLU A 282 -22.13 -18.74 -7.31
N GLY A 283 -21.19 -19.41 -6.65
CA GLY A 283 -20.46 -20.53 -7.25
C GLY A 283 -21.39 -21.67 -7.67
N ARG A 284 -22.44 -21.98 -6.89
CA ARG A 284 -23.48 -22.96 -7.29
C ARG A 284 -24.28 -22.48 -8.51
N ARG A 285 -24.66 -21.20 -8.56
CA ARG A 285 -25.36 -20.61 -9.71
C ARG A 285 -24.51 -20.64 -10.99
N LEU A 286 -23.22 -20.36 -10.88
CA LEU A 286 -22.27 -20.44 -11.99
C LEU A 286 -22.04 -21.88 -12.45
N TYR A 287 -22.03 -22.83 -11.51
CA TYR A 287 -21.97 -24.25 -11.80
C TYR A 287 -23.20 -24.71 -12.61
N GLU A 288 -24.41 -24.29 -12.23
CA GLU A 288 -25.64 -24.56 -12.99
C GLU A 288 -25.58 -23.97 -14.41
N ARG A 289 -24.93 -22.82 -14.58
CA ARG A 289 -24.68 -22.19 -15.89
C ARG A 289 -23.52 -22.81 -16.68
N ARG A 290 -22.96 -23.94 -16.22
CA ARG A 290 -21.79 -24.63 -16.79
C ARG A 290 -20.51 -23.78 -16.86
N GLN A 291 -20.44 -22.70 -16.09
CA GLN A 291 -19.24 -21.85 -15.98
C GLN A 291 -18.35 -22.36 -14.84
N TYR A 292 -17.80 -23.56 -15.02
CA TYR A 292 -17.10 -24.30 -13.97
C TYR A 292 -15.84 -23.59 -13.45
N ASP A 293 -15.08 -22.89 -14.30
CA ASP A 293 -13.87 -22.17 -13.87
C ASP A 293 -14.20 -21.02 -12.91
N LYS A 294 -15.24 -20.25 -13.22
CA LYS A 294 -15.71 -19.16 -12.37
C LYS A 294 -16.31 -19.69 -11.07
N ALA A 295 -17.08 -20.79 -11.13
CA ALA A 295 -17.61 -21.46 -9.95
C ALA A 295 -16.50 -21.91 -8.98
N ILE A 296 -15.40 -22.47 -9.51
CA ILE A 296 -14.24 -22.87 -8.72
C ILE A 296 -13.55 -21.65 -8.06
N ALA A 297 -13.47 -20.52 -8.76
CA ALA A 297 -12.92 -19.28 -8.20
C ALA A 297 -13.77 -18.76 -7.03
N GLU A 298 -15.09 -18.70 -7.20
CA GLU A 298 -16.02 -18.27 -6.13
C GLU A 298 -15.95 -19.19 -4.89
N TRP A 299 -15.85 -20.51 -5.08
CA TRP A 299 -15.67 -21.43 -3.96
C TRP A 299 -14.31 -21.31 -3.27
N LYS A 300 -13.27 -20.86 -3.97
CA LYS A 300 -11.98 -20.54 -3.33
C LYS A 300 -12.08 -19.27 -2.50
N HIS A 301 -12.72 -18.22 -3.03
CA HIS A 301 -12.98 -17.00 -2.26
C HIS A 301 -13.81 -17.29 -1.00
N ALA A 302 -14.82 -18.16 -1.07
CA ALA A 302 -15.55 -18.58 0.11
C ALA A 302 -14.66 -19.16 1.22
N VAL A 303 -13.62 -19.92 0.86
CA VAL A 303 -12.66 -20.49 1.83
C VAL A 303 -11.80 -19.41 2.47
N GLU A 304 -11.40 -18.37 1.73
CA GLU A 304 -10.67 -17.21 2.27
C GLU A 304 -11.48 -16.48 3.36
N TYR A 305 -12.80 -16.45 3.21
CA TYR A 305 -13.73 -15.89 4.20
C TYR A 305 -14.21 -16.91 5.26
N GLY A 306 -13.55 -18.06 5.39
CA GLY A 306 -13.77 -18.99 6.51
C GLY A 306 -14.83 -20.08 6.27
N TYR A 307 -15.24 -20.32 5.02
CA TYR A 307 -16.03 -21.50 4.68
C TYR A 307 -15.24 -22.81 4.90
N ASP A 308 -15.93 -23.91 5.19
CA ASP A 308 -15.30 -25.23 5.39
C ASP A 308 -14.49 -25.65 4.13
N PRO A 309 -13.15 -25.77 4.25
CA PRO A 309 -12.29 -26.16 3.14
C PRO A 309 -12.66 -27.52 2.56
N LYS A 310 -13.14 -28.47 3.39
CA LYS A 310 -13.51 -29.82 2.92
C LYS A 310 -14.75 -29.77 2.05
N ALA A 311 -15.77 -29.02 2.46
CA ALA A 311 -16.99 -28.83 1.68
C ALA A 311 -16.70 -28.13 0.34
N ALA A 312 -15.86 -27.10 0.34
CA ALA A 312 -15.43 -26.43 -0.90
C ALA A 312 -14.60 -27.35 -1.81
N ALA A 313 -13.70 -28.16 -1.23
CA ALA A 313 -12.92 -29.14 -1.99
C ALA A 313 -13.83 -30.17 -2.70
N GLN A 314 -14.90 -30.63 -2.05
CA GLN A 314 -15.87 -31.53 -2.68
C GLN A 314 -16.60 -30.87 -3.85
N LEU A 315 -17.03 -29.61 -3.69
CA LEU A 315 -17.70 -28.86 -4.75
C LEU A 315 -16.75 -28.63 -5.95
N THR A 316 -15.53 -28.19 -5.69
CA THR A 316 -14.51 -27.99 -6.74
C THR A 316 -14.13 -29.30 -7.45
N ALA A 317 -14.04 -30.42 -6.73
CA ALA A 317 -13.79 -31.73 -7.33
C ALA A 317 -14.92 -32.15 -8.28
N ARG A 318 -16.19 -31.97 -7.86
CA ARG A 318 -17.36 -32.24 -8.70
C ARG A 318 -17.37 -31.38 -9.97
N ALA A 319 -17.02 -30.09 -9.87
CA ALA A 319 -16.90 -29.21 -11.03
C ALA A 319 -15.79 -29.63 -12.00
N LYS A 320 -14.61 -29.99 -11.49
CA LYS A 320 -13.52 -30.49 -12.33
C LYS A 320 -13.87 -31.80 -13.02
N GLU A 321 -14.58 -32.70 -12.35
CA GLU A 321 -15.03 -33.96 -12.96
C GLU A 321 -16.03 -33.72 -14.09
N GLN A 322 -17.03 -32.85 -13.88
CA GLN A 322 -17.99 -32.51 -14.92
C GLN A 322 -17.33 -31.83 -16.12
N MET A 323 -16.43 -30.89 -15.87
CA MET A 323 -15.64 -30.25 -16.93
C MET A 323 -14.85 -31.28 -17.75
N ARG A 324 -14.16 -32.22 -17.10
CA ARG A 324 -13.42 -33.30 -17.79
C ARG A 324 -14.33 -34.21 -18.61
N ARG A 325 -15.52 -34.53 -18.08
CA ARG A 325 -16.51 -35.34 -18.80
C ARG A 325 -17.06 -34.62 -20.03
N GLU A 326 -17.42 -33.35 -19.90
CA GLU A 326 -17.91 -32.54 -21.01
C GLU A 326 -16.83 -32.31 -22.07
N GLU A 327 -15.60 -32.03 -21.66
CA GLU A 327 -14.47 -31.89 -22.58
C GLU A 327 -14.16 -33.21 -23.30
N GLY A 328 -14.17 -34.34 -22.58
CA GLY A 328 -14.00 -35.66 -23.17
C GLY A 328 -15.16 -36.06 -24.10
N ALA A 329 -16.40 -35.68 -23.78
CA ALA A 329 -17.54 -35.86 -24.67
C ALA A 329 -17.43 -34.98 -25.91
N ARG A 330 -17.00 -33.72 -25.77
CA ARG A 330 -16.77 -32.78 -26.88
C ARG A 330 -15.66 -33.26 -27.80
N LYS A 331 -14.55 -33.77 -27.25
CA LYS A 331 -13.45 -34.36 -28.03
C LYS A 331 -13.94 -35.57 -28.83
N ARG A 332 -14.65 -36.51 -28.18
CA ARG A 332 -15.25 -37.67 -28.87
C ARG A 332 -16.27 -37.26 -29.93
N ALA A 333 -17.12 -36.27 -29.64
CA ALA A 333 -18.08 -35.75 -30.61
C ALA A 333 -17.39 -35.09 -31.81
N ALA A 334 -16.30 -34.35 -31.58
CA ALA A 334 -15.48 -33.76 -32.64
C ALA A 334 -14.76 -34.83 -33.47
N GLU A 335 -14.28 -35.89 -32.84
CA GLU A 335 -13.67 -37.04 -33.53
C GLU A 335 -14.69 -37.79 -34.39
N VAL A 336 -15.88 -38.08 -33.86
CA VAL A 336 -16.98 -38.69 -34.62
C VAL A 336 -17.44 -37.77 -35.76
N ALA A 337 -17.49 -36.46 -35.54
CA ALA A 337 -17.83 -35.50 -36.59
C ALA A 337 -16.78 -35.50 -37.71
N LYS A 338 -15.48 -35.52 -37.37
CA LYS A 338 -14.39 -35.66 -38.35
C LYS A 338 -14.48 -36.97 -39.12
N GLN A 339 -14.71 -38.09 -38.44
CA GLN A 339 -14.90 -39.39 -39.10
C GLN A 339 -16.09 -39.37 -40.06
N ARG A 340 -17.22 -38.77 -39.67
CA ARG A 340 -18.39 -38.61 -40.54
C ARG A 340 -18.10 -37.72 -41.75
N GLU A 341 -17.32 -36.65 -41.59
CA GLU A 341 -16.90 -35.79 -42.69
C GLU A 341 -15.95 -36.52 -43.64
N GLU A 342 -14.99 -37.29 -43.12
CA GLU A 342 -14.07 -38.11 -43.91
C GLU A 342 -14.82 -39.23 -44.67
N ASP A 343 -15.74 -39.93 -44.02
CA ASP A 343 -16.58 -40.96 -44.65
C ASP A 343 -17.52 -40.36 -45.70
N ALA A 344 -18.10 -39.18 -45.43
CA ALA A 344 -18.92 -38.47 -46.40
C ALA A 344 -18.09 -38.00 -47.60
N LYS A 345 -16.83 -37.61 -47.39
CA LYS A 345 -15.90 -37.25 -48.46
C LYS A 345 -15.54 -38.47 -49.32
N LYS A 346 -15.20 -39.60 -48.69
CA LYS A 346 -14.94 -40.87 -49.40
C LYS A 346 -16.14 -41.32 -50.22
N ARG A 347 -17.35 -41.30 -49.65
CA ARG A 347 -18.58 -41.65 -50.38
C ARG A 347 -18.83 -40.72 -51.56
N ARG A 348 -18.58 -39.41 -51.42
CA ARG A 348 -18.69 -38.47 -52.55
C ARG A 348 -17.65 -38.74 -53.64
N GLU A 349 -16.44 -39.13 -53.27
CA GLU A 349 -15.39 -39.53 -54.22
C GLU A 349 -15.77 -40.85 -54.93
N GLU A 350 -16.30 -41.84 -54.21
CA GLU A 350 -16.82 -43.10 -54.76
C GLU A 350 -18.02 -42.87 -55.68
N ASP A 351 -19.00 -42.06 -55.27
CA ASP A 351 -20.16 -41.69 -56.08
C ASP A 351 -19.74 -40.92 -57.35
N ALA A 352 -18.73 -40.05 -57.25
CA ALA A 352 -18.17 -39.33 -58.39
C ALA A 352 -17.43 -40.28 -59.37
N GLN A 353 -16.70 -41.27 -58.86
CA GLN A 353 -16.07 -42.31 -59.69
C GLN A 353 -17.12 -43.20 -60.36
N ALA A 354 -18.14 -43.66 -59.63
CA ALA A 354 -19.23 -44.45 -60.20
C ALA A 354 -20.02 -43.67 -61.27
N ALA A 355 -20.24 -42.37 -61.06
CA ALA A 355 -20.84 -41.48 -62.05
C ALA A 355 -19.94 -41.26 -63.29
N ALA A 356 -18.62 -41.29 -63.12
CA ALA A 356 -17.69 -41.24 -64.24
C ALA A 356 -17.69 -42.56 -65.03
N ASP A 357 -17.68 -43.70 -64.35
CA ASP A 357 -17.70 -45.03 -64.98
C ASP A 357 -19.01 -45.32 -65.71
N THR A 358 -20.15 -44.90 -65.15
CA THR A 358 -21.45 -44.99 -65.83
C THR A 358 -21.50 -44.12 -67.07
N LYS A 359 -20.98 -42.88 -67.01
CA LYS A 359 -20.84 -42.03 -68.21
C LYS A 359 -19.94 -42.64 -69.28
N VAL A 360 -18.87 -43.35 -68.90
CA VAL A 360 -18.01 -44.06 -69.86
C VAL A 360 -18.75 -45.24 -70.50
N LYS A 361 -19.51 -46.00 -69.71
CA LYS A 361 -20.32 -47.13 -70.22
C LYS A 361 -21.48 -46.68 -71.12
N GLU A 362 -22.18 -45.60 -70.74
CA GLU A 362 -23.21 -44.99 -71.58
C GLU A 362 -22.61 -44.47 -72.90
N ALA A 363 -21.41 -43.88 -72.86
CA ALA A 363 -20.70 -43.46 -74.08
C ALA A 363 -20.22 -44.64 -74.96
N GLU A 364 -19.93 -45.81 -74.38
CA GLU A 364 -19.63 -47.04 -75.13
C GLU A 364 -20.89 -47.73 -75.68
N GLU A 365 -22.01 -47.75 -74.93
CA GLU A 365 -23.30 -48.25 -75.40
C GLU A 365 -23.91 -47.37 -76.48
N ASP A 366 -23.76 -46.04 -76.40
CA ASP A 366 -24.18 -45.13 -77.47
C ASP A 366 -23.34 -45.31 -78.74
N LYS A 367 -22.05 -45.68 -78.60
CA LYS A 367 -21.23 -46.12 -79.74
C LYS A 367 -21.66 -47.49 -80.30
N ALA A 368 -22.14 -48.41 -79.46
CA ALA A 368 -22.61 -49.73 -79.88
C ALA A 368 -24.01 -49.69 -80.53
N LYS A 369 -24.91 -48.81 -80.06
CA LYS A 369 -26.22 -48.56 -80.69
C LYS A 369 -26.11 -47.77 -81.99
N ALA A 370 -25.12 -46.89 -82.11
CA ALA A 370 -24.79 -46.24 -83.39
C ALA A 370 -24.25 -47.22 -84.46
N ALA A 371 -23.85 -48.44 -84.09
CA ALA A 371 -23.37 -49.47 -85.03
C ALA A 371 -24.47 -50.46 -85.49
N GLN A 372 -25.68 -50.44 -84.91
CA GLN A 372 -26.77 -51.38 -85.24
C GLN A 372 -27.88 -50.79 -86.13
N THR A 373 -27.86 -49.50 -86.44
CA THR A 373 -28.83 -48.88 -87.37
C THR A 373 -28.10 -48.13 -88.48
N ALA A 374 -27.61 -48.86 -89.47
CA ALA A 374 -27.10 -48.29 -90.72
C ALA A 374 -27.26 -49.26 -91.91
N ALA A 375 -28.49 -49.48 -92.36
CA ALA A 375 -28.79 -49.94 -93.72
C ALA A 375 -30.24 -49.64 -94.11
N ALA A 376 -30.48 -48.47 -94.72
CA ALA A 376 -31.25 -48.28 -95.96
C ALA A 376 -31.95 -46.90 -96.05
N SER A 377 -31.72 -46.26 -97.20
CA SER A 377 -32.44 -45.15 -97.86
C SER A 377 -32.29 -43.70 -97.39
N GLN A 378 -31.40 -43.01 -98.12
CA GLN A 378 -31.49 -41.68 -98.75
C GLN A 378 -32.96 -41.23 -99.08
N ALA A 379 -33.38 -39.97 -99.21
CA ALA A 379 -32.71 -38.70 -99.44
C ALA A 379 -33.60 -37.50 -99.04
N ALA A 380 -32.95 -36.39 -98.69
CA ALA A 380 -33.32 -34.98 -98.96
C ALA A 380 -34.64 -34.40 -98.40
N ALA A 381 -34.51 -33.50 -97.41
CA ALA A 381 -34.98 -32.11 -97.50
C ALA A 381 -34.57 -31.30 -96.24
N THR A 382 -33.77 -30.24 -96.47
CA THR A 382 -33.71 -28.91 -95.79
C THR A 382 -33.82 -28.78 -94.26
N PRO A 383 -32.89 -28.04 -93.60
CA PRO A 383 -32.83 -27.94 -92.15
C PRO A 383 -33.83 -26.91 -91.59
N ALA A 384 -34.80 -27.39 -90.81
CA ALA A 384 -35.65 -26.56 -89.95
C ALA A 384 -34.97 -26.37 -88.58
N PRO A 385 -34.97 -25.16 -88.00
CA PRO A 385 -34.22 -24.84 -86.80
C PRO A 385 -34.98 -25.31 -85.55
N ILE A 386 -34.41 -26.27 -84.82
CA ILE A 386 -34.82 -26.60 -83.46
C ILE A 386 -33.65 -26.22 -82.56
N SER A 387 -33.77 -25.13 -81.80
CA SER A 387 -33.00 -24.93 -80.55
C SER A 387 -33.35 -23.66 -79.74
N ASN A 388 -34.55 -23.08 -79.85
CA ASN A 388 -34.88 -21.86 -79.09
C ASN A 388 -35.80 -22.08 -77.88
N GLU A 389 -36.37 -23.27 -77.69
CA GLU A 389 -37.34 -23.54 -76.61
C GLU A 389 -36.68 -24.19 -75.38
N ASN A 390 -35.77 -25.15 -75.58
CA ASN A 390 -34.98 -25.74 -74.48
C ASN A 390 -34.03 -24.74 -73.83
N ALA A 391 -33.42 -23.84 -74.60
CA ALA A 391 -32.54 -22.79 -74.08
C ALA A 391 -33.31 -21.79 -73.19
N LYS A 392 -34.54 -21.44 -73.57
CA LYS A 392 -35.46 -20.61 -72.76
C LYS A 392 -35.88 -21.31 -71.47
N GLN A 393 -36.20 -22.60 -71.51
CA GLN A 393 -36.56 -23.36 -70.31
C GLN A 393 -35.37 -23.50 -69.35
N GLN A 394 -34.17 -23.80 -69.86
CA GLN A 394 -32.95 -23.88 -69.03
C GLN A 394 -32.55 -22.51 -68.47
N SER A 395 -32.71 -21.43 -69.24
CA SER A 395 -32.52 -20.05 -68.77
C SER A 395 -33.51 -19.69 -67.64
N GLY A 396 -34.79 -20.07 -67.78
CA GLY A 396 -35.81 -19.85 -66.75
C GLY A 396 -35.53 -20.60 -65.44
N GLN A 397 -35.02 -21.83 -65.52
CA GLN A 397 -34.61 -22.59 -64.32
C GLN A 397 -33.42 -21.94 -63.60
N ALA A 398 -32.39 -21.55 -64.35
CA ALA A 398 -31.22 -20.84 -63.80
C ALA A 398 -31.61 -19.50 -63.15
N TYR A 399 -32.63 -18.81 -63.70
CA TYR A 399 -33.18 -17.60 -63.10
C TYR A 399 -33.83 -17.85 -61.73
N LEU A 400 -34.69 -18.87 -61.62
CA LEU A 400 -35.36 -19.23 -60.37
C LEU A 400 -34.36 -19.63 -59.28
N GLU A 401 -33.31 -20.37 -59.64
CA GLU A 401 -32.21 -20.69 -58.71
C GLU A 401 -31.52 -19.43 -58.19
N GLY A 402 -31.25 -18.45 -59.08
CA GLY A 402 -30.66 -17.17 -58.68
C GLY A 402 -31.55 -16.38 -57.73
N VAL A 403 -32.88 -16.40 -57.91
CA VAL A 403 -33.85 -15.77 -56.98
C VAL A 403 -33.80 -16.44 -55.59
N ILE A 404 -33.64 -17.77 -55.53
CA ILE A 404 -33.51 -18.48 -54.25
C ILE A 404 -32.23 -18.06 -53.52
N PHE A 405 -31.11 -17.92 -54.21
CA PHE A 405 -29.86 -17.43 -53.60
C PHE A 405 -29.95 -15.97 -53.17
N TYR A 406 -30.64 -15.14 -53.95
CA TYR A 406 -30.92 -13.74 -53.60
C TYR A 406 -31.75 -13.62 -52.31
N GLN A 407 -32.80 -14.44 -52.16
CA GLN A 407 -33.61 -14.49 -50.94
C GLN A 407 -32.82 -14.98 -49.71
N LYS A 408 -31.79 -15.82 -49.92
CA LYS A 408 -30.89 -16.29 -48.86
C LYS A 408 -29.78 -15.30 -48.51
N GLY A 409 -29.67 -14.18 -49.23
CA GLY A 409 -28.65 -13.15 -49.00
C GLY A 409 -27.27 -13.43 -49.62
N ASP A 410 -27.14 -14.52 -50.38
CA ASP A 410 -25.91 -14.89 -51.10
C ASP A 410 -25.88 -14.20 -52.48
N TYR A 411 -25.58 -12.89 -52.52
CA TYR A 411 -25.65 -12.07 -53.74
C TYR A 411 -24.64 -12.48 -54.82
N ASP A 412 -23.44 -12.93 -54.46
CA ASP A 412 -22.42 -13.35 -55.43
C ASP A 412 -22.87 -14.59 -56.23
N LYS A 413 -23.45 -15.58 -55.54
CA LYS A 413 -23.98 -16.80 -56.19
C LYS A 413 -25.23 -16.52 -57.01
N ALA A 414 -26.08 -15.60 -56.55
CA ALA A 414 -27.25 -15.15 -57.30
C ALA A 414 -26.84 -14.49 -58.63
N ARG A 415 -25.78 -13.66 -58.61
CA ARG A 415 -25.22 -13.03 -59.81
C ARG A 415 -24.70 -14.07 -60.81
N ASP A 416 -23.94 -15.06 -60.35
CA ASP A 416 -23.35 -16.07 -61.24
C ASP A 416 -24.44 -16.94 -61.91
N LYS A 417 -25.52 -17.26 -61.18
CA LYS A 417 -26.67 -18.00 -61.72
C LYS A 417 -27.48 -17.18 -62.74
N TRP A 418 -27.70 -15.89 -62.49
CA TRP A 418 -28.36 -15.00 -63.45
C TRP A 418 -27.48 -14.68 -64.67
N PHE A 419 -26.16 -14.65 -64.51
CA PHE A 419 -25.22 -14.54 -65.61
C PHE A 419 -25.26 -15.80 -66.51
N HIS A 420 -25.34 -16.98 -65.91
CA HIS A 420 -25.53 -18.23 -66.65
C HIS A 420 -26.88 -18.25 -67.39
N ALA A 421 -27.96 -17.78 -66.77
CA ALA A 421 -29.26 -17.63 -67.44
C ALA A 421 -29.20 -16.70 -68.67
N LYS A 422 -28.44 -15.61 -68.58
CA LYS A 422 -28.21 -14.66 -69.70
C LYS A 422 -27.35 -15.25 -70.81
N GLN A 423 -26.39 -16.13 -70.49
CA GLN A 423 -25.60 -16.84 -71.51
C GLN A 423 -26.44 -17.84 -72.30
N LEU A 424 -27.43 -18.47 -71.65
CA LEU A 424 -28.32 -19.44 -72.26
C LEU A 424 -29.41 -18.77 -73.11
N ASP A 425 -29.95 -17.64 -72.67
CA ASP A 425 -30.87 -16.81 -73.45
C ASP A 425 -30.52 -15.32 -73.29
N PRO A 426 -29.84 -14.73 -74.29
CA PRO A 426 -29.53 -13.30 -74.30
C PRO A 426 -30.74 -12.37 -74.33
N SER A 427 -31.95 -12.88 -74.63
CA SER A 427 -33.20 -12.12 -74.72
C SER A 427 -34.08 -12.19 -73.46
N ASN A 428 -33.65 -12.92 -72.43
CA ASN A 428 -34.39 -13.07 -71.18
C ASN A 428 -34.37 -11.77 -70.34
N SER A 429 -35.48 -11.04 -70.34
CA SER A 429 -35.65 -9.79 -69.60
C SER A 429 -35.53 -9.95 -68.09
N ASP A 430 -35.90 -11.10 -67.54
CA ASP A 430 -36.00 -11.32 -66.09
C ASP A 430 -34.61 -11.51 -65.46
N ALA A 431 -33.72 -12.24 -66.15
CA ALA A 431 -32.32 -12.41 -65.74
C ALA A 431 -31.52 -11.10 -65.82
N ILE A 432 -31.80 -10.27 -66.84
CA ILE A 432 -31.18 -8.94 -66.99
C ILE A 432 -31.63 -8.00 -65.85
N ALA A 433 -32.93 -7.96 -65.54
CA ALA A 433 -33.45 -7.16 -64.44
C ALA A 433 -32.91 -7.62 -63.06
N GLY A 434 -32.65 -8.92 -62.88
CA GLY A 434 -31.99 -9.45 -61.69
C GLY A 434 -30.55 -8.96 -61.54
N LEU A 435 -29.76 -9.03 -62.61
CA LEU A 435 -28.37 -8.54 -62.61
C LEU A 435 -28.29 -7.03 -62.36
N GLU A 436 -29.17 -6.22 -62.96
CA GLU A 436 -29.22 -4.78 -62.70
C GLU A 436 -29.59 -4.45 -61.24
N LYS A 437 -30.47 -5.24 -60.61
CA LYS A 437 -30.79 -5.06 -59.19
C LYS A 437 -29.60 -5.34 -58.28
N ILE A 438 -28.81 -6.36 -58.59
CA ILE A 438 -27.57 -6.65 -57.86
C ILE A 438 -26.53 -5.55 -58.11
N GLU A 439 -26.31 -5.13 -59.36
CA GLU A 439 -25.38 -4.05 -59.67
C GLU A 439 -25.75 -2.73 -58.99
N LYS A 440 -27.05 -2.39 -58.91
CA LYS A 440 -27.52 -1.24 -58.15
C LYS A 440 -27.21 -1.36 -56.66
N LEU A 441 -27.42 -2.53 -56.06
CA LEU A 441 -27.10 -2.78 -54.65
C LEU A 441 -25.59 -2.61 -54.36
N TYR A 442 -24.72 -3.12 -55.24
CA TYR A 442 -23.27 -2.93 -55.11
C TYR A 442 -22.83 -1.48 -55.39
N SER A 443 -23.51 -0.75 -56.29
CA SER A 443 -23.23 0.68 -56.55
C SER A 443 -23.73 1.63 -55.45
N SER A 444 -24.78 1.24 -54.72
CA SER A 444 -25.34 2.01 -53.59
C SER A 444 -24.66 1.74 -52.25
N GLY A 445 -23.69 0.82 -52.23
CA GLY A 445 -22.97 0.38 -51.03
C GLY A 445 -21.49 0.81 -50.99
N GLN A 446 -21.06 1.76 -51.82
CA GLN A 446 -19.76 2.42 -51.76
C GLN A 446 -19.86 3.87 -51.30
#